data_AF-A0A1V5USU6-F1
#
_entry.id   AF-A0A1V5USU6-F1
#
_cell.length_a   1.000
_cell.length_b   1.000
_cell.length_c   1.000
_cell.angle_alpha   90.00
_cell.angle_beta   90.00
_cell.angle_gamma   90.00
#
_symmetry.space_group_name_H-M   'P 1'
#
loop_
_entity.id
_entity.type
_entity.pdbx_description
1 polymer ?
#
loop_
_entity_poly.entity_id
_entity_poly.type
_entity_poly.pdbx_seq_one_letter_code
_entity_poly.pdbx_strand_id
1 'polypeptide(L)'
;MPLSIPAGTQTGDTFIVRGKGMPSLRRGERGDQHVKVFVEVPKRLSAEQREALKKFADLLKGNSSAHPVRESFVEKAKKFFQL
;
A
#
# COMPACT_ATOMS: atom_id res chain seq x y z
N MET A 1 2.37 7.88 20.17
CA MET A 1 2.14 6.52 19.67
C MET A 1 2.65 6.45 18.25
N PRO A 2 3.69 5.65 17.97
CA PRO A 2 4.11 5.41 16.59
C PRO A 2 3.00 4.64 15.86
N LEU A 3 2.63 5.11 14.66
CA LEU A 3 1.77 4.35 13.76
C LEU A 3 2.56 3.12 13.29
N SER A 4 2.12 1.93 13.64
CA SER A 4 2.72 0.68 13.15
C SER A 4 2.16 0.36 11.77
N ILE A 5 3.04 0.17 10.78
CA ILE A 5 2.66 -0.20 9.41
C ILE A 5 2.90 -1.72 9.27
N PRO A 6 1.84 -2.54 9.16
CA PRO A 6 1.99 -3.98 9.04
C PRO A 6 2.64 -4.39 7.71
N ALA A 7 3.31 -5.54 7.69
CA ALA A 7 3.85 -6.11 6.47
C ALA A 7 2.73 -6.37 5.45
N GLY A 8 3.02 -6.09 4.18
CA GLY A 8 2.03 -6.24 3.09
C GLY A 8 1.10 -5.05 2.90
N THR A 9 1.24 -3.96 3.68
CA THR A 9 0.51 -2.70 3.44
C THR A 9 0.69 -2.24 1.99
N GLN A 10 -0.42 -1.96 1.33
CA GLN A 10 -0.47 -1.52 -0.07
C GLN A 10 -0.63 -0.01 -0.15
N THR A 11 -0.25 0.53 -1.31
CA THR A 11 -0.55 1.92 -1.63
C THR A 11 -2.07 2.14 -1.65
N GLY A 12 -2.54 3.20 -0.99
CA GLY A 12 -3.97 3.49 -0.83
C GLY A 12 -4.59 3.02 0.49
N ASP A 13 -3.94 2.12 1.23
CA ASP A 13 -4.39 1.71 2.56
C ASP A 13 -4.50 2.92 3.49
N THR A 14 -5.53 2.95 4.34
CA THR A 14 -5.81 4.06 5.24
C THR A 14 -5.85 3.59 6.68
N PHE A 15 -5.03 4.22 7.52
CA PHE A 15 -4.98 3.97 8.96
C PHE A 15 -5.63 5.12 9.72
N ILE A 16 -6.42 4.79 10.74
CA ILE A 16 -7.11 5.78 11.56
C ILE A 16 -6.33 5.95 12.86
N VAL A 17 -5.80 7.15 13.08
CA VAL A 17 -5.16 7.52 14.35
C VAL A 17 -6.17 8.29 15.19
N ARG A 18 -6.73 7.60 16.18
CA ARG A 18 -7.83 8.12 17.01
C ARG A 18 -7.40 9.34 17.83
N GLY A 19 -8.26 10.36 17.89
CA GLY A 19 -8.05 11.58 18.67
C GLY A 19 -6.91 12.49 18.17
N LYS A 20 -6.31 12.19 17.01
CA LYS A 20 -5.25 13.00 16.40
C LYS A 20 -5.73 14.00 15.34
N GLY A 21 -7.01 13.95 14.98
CA GLY A 21 -7.66 14.94 14.13
C GLY A 21 -7.85 16.29 14.82
N MET A 22 -8.53 17.19 14.13
CA MET A 22 -8.76 18.56 14.63
C MET A 22 -9.74 18.57 15.82
N PRO A 23 -9.55 19.49 16.78
CA PRO A 23 -10.52 19.70 17.86
C PRO A 23 -11.82 20.28 17.30
N SER A 24 -12.95 19.79 17.83
CA SER A 24 -14.27 20.33 17.56
C SER A 24 -14.43 21.70 18.21
N LEU A 25 -14.83 22.70 17.43
CA LEU A 25 -15.07 24.07 17.90
C LEU A 25 -16.19 24.16 18.95
N ARG A 26 -17.11 23.18 18.99
CA ARG A 26 -18.29 23.21 19.87
C ARG A 26 -18.15 22.34 21.12
N ARG A 27 -17.47 21.19 21.03
CA ARG A 27 -17.42 20.18 22.10
C ARG A 27 -16.02 19.92 22.66
N GLY A 28 -14.96 20.52 22.10
CA GLY A 28 -13.58 20.34 22.55
C GLY A 28 -12.96 18.95 22.26
N GLU A 29 -13.78 17.94 21.95
CA GLU A 29 -13.32 16.61 21.52
C GLU A 29 -12.52 16.69 20.21
N ARG A 30 -11.45 15.89 20.11
CA ARG A 30 -10.63 15.78 18.90
C ARG A 30 -11.20 14.70 17.99
N GLY A 31 -11.29 15.00 16.70
CA GLY A 31 -11.58 14.00 15.68
C GLY A 31 -10.42 13.03 15.46
N ASP A 32 -10.57 12.18 14.46
CA ASP A 32 -9.56 11.20 14.08
C ASP A 32 -8.74 11.68 12.88
N GLN A 33 -7.48 11.23 12.79
CA GLN A 33 -6.61 11.50 11.66
C GLN A 33 -6.59 10.27 10.75
N HIS A 34 -6.95 10.46 9.48
CA HIS A 34 -6.86 9.41 8.47
C HIS A 34 -5.50 9.54 7.76
N VAL A 35 -4.68 8.50 7.86
CA VAL A 35 -3.35 8.44 7.24
C VAL A 35 -3.42 7.49 6.05
N LYS A 36 -3.33 8.04 4.85
CA LYS A 36 -3.29 7.26 3.60
C LYS A 36 -1.84 6.95 3.24
N VAL A 37 -1.54 5.67 3.03
CA VAL A 37 -0.20 5.22 2.65
C VAL A 37 0.01 5.40 1.15
N PHE A 38 1.18 5.90 0.80
CA PHE A 38 1.65 6.01 -0.57
C PHE A 38 3.06 5.43 -0.67
N VAL A 39 3.22 4.40 -1.50
CA VAL A 39 4.52 3.77 -1.75
C VAL A 39 5.19 4.48 -2.91
N GLU A 40 6.30 5.16 -2.65
CA GLU A 40 7.10 5.81 -3.68
C GLU A 40 8.09 4.80 -4.30
N VAL A 41 8.17 4.78 -5.64
CA VAL A 41 9.11 3.94 -6.39
C VAL A 41 10.30 4.78 -6.84
N PRO A 42 11.55 4.38 -6.53
CA PRO A 42 12.74 5.15 -6.88
C PRO A 42 12.94 5.22 -8.41
N LYS A 43 13.29 6.42 -8.90
CA LYS A 43 13.49 6.69 -10.34
C LYS A 43 14.86 6.26 -10.88
N ARG A 44 15.87 6.20 -10.02
CA ARG A 44 17.26 5.85 -10.38
C ARG A 44 17.77 4.83 -9.40
N LEU A 45 18.48 3.82 -9.92
CA LEU A 45 19.01 2.70 -9.14
C LEU A 45 20.48 2.51 -9.46
N SER A 46 21.28 2.22 -8.43
CA SER A 46 22.64 1.73 -8.62
C SER A 46 22.64 0.32 -9.23
N ALA A 47 23.81 -0.16 -9.66
CA ALA A 47 23.96 -1.52 -10.18
C ALA A 47 23.55 -2.57 -9.13
N GLU A 48 24.02 -2.43 -7.90
CA GLU A 48 23.72 -3.32 -6.77
C GLU A 48 22.22 -3.36 -6.44
N GLN A 49 21.56 -2.19 -6.38
CA GLN A 49 20.12 -2.10 -6.11
C GLN A 49 19.31 -2.80 -7.20
N ARG A 50 19.69 -2.62 -8.47
CA ARG A 50 19.03 -3.30 -9.60
C ARG A 50 19.22 -4.81 -9.53
N GLU A 51 20.40 -5.29 -9.13
CA GLU A 51 20.64 -6.72 -8.96
C GLU A 51 19.81 -7.32 -7.82
N ALA A 52 19.72 -6.63 -6.68
CA ALA A 52 18.88 -7.04 -5.57
C ALA A 52 17.40 -7.15 -5.96
N LEU A 53 16.87 -6.17 -6.73
CA LEU A 53 15.50 -6.21 -7.23
C LEU A 53 15.26 -7.35 -8.23
N LYS A 54 16.25 -7.70 -9.07
CA LYS A 54 16.14 -8.86 -9.96
C LYS A 54 16.04 -10.16 -9.17
N LYS A 55 16.93 -10.35 -8.19
CA LYS A 55 16.90 -11.51 -7.29
C LYS A 55 15.57 -11.61 -6.55
N PHE A 56 15.08 -10.50 -6.02
CA PHE A 56 13.76 -10.44 -5.40
C PHE A 56 12.64 -10.84 -6.37
N ALA A 57 12.64 -10.30 -7.59
CA ALA A 57 11.66 -10.67 -8.62
C ALA A 57 11.72 -12.16 -8.98
N ASP A 58 12.91 -12.77 -9.04
CA ASP A 58 13.07 -14.19 -9.28
C ASP A 58 12.49 -15.05 -8.15
N LEU A 59 12.68 -14.64 -6.89
CA LEU A 59 12.09 -15.30 -5.72
C LEU A 59 10.55 -15.21 -5.69
N LEU A 60 9.97 -14.19 -6.33
CA LEU A 60 8.52 -14.04 -6.45
C LEU A 60 7.90 -14.87 -7.59
N LYS A 61 8.70 -15.36 -8.56
CA LYS A 61 8.20 -16.16 -9.68
C LYS A 61 7.58 -17.46 -9.16
N GLY A 62 6.33 -17.72 -9.57
CA GLY A 62 5.57 -18.90 -9.15
C GLY A 62 4.73 -18.71 -7.88
N ASN A 63 4.81 -17.55 -7.23
CA ASN A 63 4.02 -17.22 -6.04
C ASN A 63 2.92 -16.20 -6.38
N SER A 64 1.76 -16.69 -6.85
CA SER A 64 0.67 -15.87 -7.38
C SER A 64 0.14 -14.81 -6.39
N SER A 65 0.16 -15.12 -5.09
CA SER A 65 -0.32 -14.23 -4.02
C SER A 65 0.59 -13.01 -3.73
N ALA A 66 1.75 -12.89 -4.39
CA ALA A 66 2.68 -11.78 -4.15
C ALA A 66 2.25 -10.45 -4.79
N HIS A 67 1.26 -10.46 -5.70
CA HIS A 67 0.84 -9.28 -6.45
C HIS A 67 -0.69 -9.05 -6.39
N PRO A 68 -1.24 -8.66 -5.23
CA PRO A 68 -2.69 -8.53 -5.02
C PRO A 68 -3.35 -7.52 -5.97
N VAL A 69 -2.63 -6.45 -6.31
CA VAL A 69 -3.09 -5.43 -7.26
C VAL A 69 -3.25 -6.02 -8.66
N ARG A 70 -2.28 -6.80 -9.15
CA ARG A 70 -2.33 -7.42 -10.48
C ARG A 70 -3.46 -8.44 -10.58
N GLU A 71 -3.66 -9.26 -9.54
CA GLU A 71 -4.78 -10.21 -9.49
C GLU A 71 -6.13 -9.50 -9.60
N SER A 72 -6.33 -8.44 -8.81
CA SER A 72 -7.57 -7.63 -8.82
C SER A 72 -7.86 -7.00 -10.20
N PHE A 73 -6.82 -6.56 -10.92
CA PHE A 73 -6.98 -6.02 -12.29
C PHE A 73 -7.30 -7.13 -13.31
N VAL A 74 -6.64 -8.28 -13.25
CA VAL A 74 -6.88 -9.42 -14.15
C VAL A 74 -8.29 -9.98 -13.94
N GLU A 75 -8.76 -10.05 -12.71
CA GLU A 75 -10.11 -10.52 -12.39
C GLU A 75 -11.19 -9.55 -12.93
N LYS A 76 -10.98 -8.24 -12.79
CA LYS A 76 -11.86 -7.22 -13.39
C LYS A 76 -11.87 -7.29 -14.92
N ALA A 77 -10.70 -7.48 -15.55
CA ALA A 77 -10.61 -7.61 -17.00
C ALA A 77 -11.33 -8.86 -17.50
N LYS A 78 -11.15 -10.02 -16.85
CA LYS A 78 -11.88 -11.25 -17.20
C LYS A 78 -13.39 -11.06 -17.11
N LYS A 79 -13.90 -10.42 -16.06
CA LYS A 79 -15.33 -10.10 -15.91
C LYS A 79 -15.86 -9.17 -17.01
N PHE A 80 -15.03 -8.26 -17.51
CA PHE A 80 -15.40 -7.32 -18.57
C PHE A 80 -15.41 -7.96 -19.98
N PHE A 81 -14.47 -8.86 -20.26
CA PHE A 81 -14.37 -9.58 -21.55
C PHE A 81 -15.19 -10.88 -21.61
N GLN A 82 -15.80 -11.29 -20.49
CA GLN A 82 -16.76 -12.41 -20.41
C GLN A 82 -18.23 -11.93 -20.41
N LEU A 83 -18.47 -10.74 -20.97
CA LEU A 83 -19.77 -10.40 -21.56
C LEU A 83 -19.97 -11.19 -22.86
#